data_AF-A0A3L8PV52-F1
#
_entry.id   AF-A0A3L8PV52-F1
#
_cell.length_a   1.000
_cell.length_b   1.000
_cell.length_c   1.000
_cell.angle_alpha   90.00
_cell.angle_beta   90.00
_cell.angle_gamma   90.00
#
_symmetry.space_group_name_H-M   'P 1'
#
loop_
_entity.id
_entity.type
_entity.pdbx_description
1 polymer ?
#
loop_
_entity_poly.entity_id
_entity_poly.type
_entity_poly.pdbx_seq_one_letter_code
_entity_poly.pdbx_strand_id
1 'polypeptide(L)'
;MGDTPQTPSNLINGLPPSKDNVDVVNNGSIARSKLSEFCAHYQVTNLCRIPVAEFQGARHVHAVQSGIVNELGCNQRQFVHFNLQHTTVEVDKEYIALSIVQSGQGSKLGKVESNEGYIPPILSNQNALIYRVVNVRQEVTFDELEKMAQDSEVNFSHGLNSIYDLDSLKQTLLSRYQHSRKDLGLTESNISQQTVAITWFELVGYVDERDQRVNLPEPQHIQVGEMRIQLDDVHELLTILNVAPEEKNFHDLATVVKQWRRPPGILRSQQPDVVVTKEKKAQCLAVFKKMGFVDETHPALNQYDHGVIMGAAIPTMQNRVEQMEKIIKQEVQCSKLFTLTSARKLTEQPDQFTQYNQAHSQLTPLSTEHNETDAMAHIVSQSSLSPVIPVFCDAMIEEKGIRRPANTSDTLQRYQQRHRVEKGKSLLMVTSQPHAMYQLASAQKTFFPERPTIALTANKAPEDTRLITCLDSLDSVFRVA
;
A
#
# COMPACT_ATOMS: atom_id res chain seq x y z
N MET A 1 51.62 42.16 12.43
CA MET A 1 50.71 41.41 13.32
C MET A 1 49.45 41.19 12.50
N GLY A 2 49.23 39.97 12.03
CA GLY A 2 48.03 39.62 11.27
C GLY A 2 46.92 39.30 12.25
N ASP A 3 45.84 40.07 12.22
CA ASP A 3 44.63 39.77 12.97
C ASP A 3 44.05 38.45 12.45
N THR A 4 44.22 37.39 13.24
CA THR A 4 43.52 36.13 13.04
C THR A 4 42.02 36.44 13.12
N PRO A 5 41.21 36.11 12.10
CA PRO A 5 39.77 36.32 12.18
C PRO A 5 39.24 35.55 13.39
N GLN A 6 38.70 36.25 14.39
CA GLN A 6 37.99 35.62 15.48
C GLN A 6 36.74 34.96 14.89
N THR A 7 36.78 33.64 14.76
CA THR A 7 35.60 32.84 14.42
C THR A 7 34.56 33.13 15.50
N PRO A 8 33.36 33.68 15.17
CA PRO A 8 32.34 33.92 16.17
C PRO A 8 32.06 32.62 16.92
N SER A 9 32.09 32.67 18.26
CA SER A 9 31.85 31.49 19.08
C SER A 9 30.40 31.04 18.90
N ASN A 10 30.15 30.17 17.91
CA ASN A 10 28.87 29.56 17.58
C ASN A 10 28.43 28.50 18.62
N LEU A 11 28.70 28.76 19.90
CA LEU A 11 28.23 27.94 21.00
C LEU A 11 26.75 28.27 21.25
N ILE A 12 25.91 27.26 21.16
CA ILE A 12 24.51 27.32 21.60
C ILE A 12 24.45 26.42 22.84
N ASN A 13 24.00 26.95 23.98
CA ASN A 13 24.00 26.25 25.28
C ASN A 13 25.37 25.65 25.66
N GLY A 14 26.48 26.32 25.29
CA GLY A 14 27.84 25.85 25.55
C GLY A 14 28.30 24.68 24.67
N LEU A 15 27.48 24.23 23.71
CA LEU A 15 27.81 23.13 22.80
C LEU A 15 28.28 23.65 21.42
N PRO A 16 29.39 23.14 20.88
CA PRO A 16 29.85 23.48 19.55
C PRO A 16 28.96 22.82 18.47
N PRO A 17 28.96 23.32 17.23
CA PRO A 17 28.33 22.60 16.13
C PRO A 17 29.10 21.29 15.89
N SER A 18 28.40 20.16 15.95
CA SER A 18 28.97 18.81 15.76
C SER A 18 27.88 17.87 15.26
N LYS A 19 28.29 16.80 14.56
CA LYS A 19 27.40 15.68 14.18
C LYS A 19 26.77 14.98 15.40
N ASP A 20 27.41 15.11 16.56
CA ASP A 20 26.98 14.52 17.83
C ASP A 20 26.00 15.44 18.59
N ASN A 21 25.67 16.60 18.03
CA ASN A 21 24.73 17.56 18.58
C ASN A 21 23.56 17.77 17.61
N VAL A 22 22.42 18.20 18.15
CA VAL A 22 21.22 18.52 17.37
C VAL A 22 20.75 19.93 17.68
N ASP A 23 20.37 20.66 16.62
CA ASP A 23 19.80 22.00 16.73
C ASP A 23 18.30 21.91 16.47
N VAL A 24 17.49 22.31 17.44
CA VAL A 24 16.03 22.24 17.36
C VAL A 24 15.42 23.60 17.69
N VAL A 25 14.51 24.06 16.86
CA VAL A 25 13.64 25.20 17.15
C VAL A 25 12.58 24.73 18.14
N ASN A 26 12.60 25.28 19.34
CA ASN A 26 11.59 25.11 20.36
C ASN A 26 11.04 26.49 20.75
N ASN A 27 9.74 26.72 20.56
CA ASN A 27 9.07 27.98 20.89
C ASN A 27 9.77 29.23 20.32
N GLY A 28 10.22 29.14 19.05
CA GLY A 28 10.86 30.26 18.34
C GLY A 28 12.33 30.50 18.69
N SER A 29 12.92 29.72 19.61
CA SER A 29 14.36 29.78 19.94
C SER A 29 15.08 28.52 19.48
N ILE A 30 16.32 28.64 19.01
CA ILE A 30 17.16 27.49 18.67
C ILE A 30 17.85 27.00 19.93
N ALA A 31 17.63 25.74 20.28
CA ALA A 31 18.37 25.04 21.32
C ALA A 31 19.30 24.00 20.71
N ARG A 32 20.50 23.86 21.27
CA ARG A 32 21.42 22.76 20.95
C ARG A 32 21.54 21.82 22.15
N SER A 33 21.47 20.53 21.87
CA SER A 33 21.70 19.45 22.84
C SER A 33 22.55 18.34 22.21
N LYS A 34 23.11 17.44 23.03
CA LYS A 34 23.75 16.24 22.49
C LYS A 34 22.69 15.32 21.89
N LEU A 35 23.02 14.69 20.78
CA LEU A 35 22.14 13.74 20.10
C LEU A 35 21.68 12.61 21.03
N SER A 36 22.58 12.07 21.86
CA SER A 36 22.25 11.01 22.82
C SER A 36 21.24 11.46 23.86
N GLU A 37 21.41 12.66 24.43
CA GLU A 37 20.50 13.24 25.43
C GLU A 37 19.13 13.54 24.80
N PHE A 38 19.12 14.05 23.56
CA PHE A 38 17.90 14.29 22.80
C PHE A 38 17.13 13.00 22.49
N CYS A 39 17.82 11.97 21.99
CA CYS A 39 17.21 10.67 21.70
C CYS A 39 16.67 10.01 22.98
N ALA A 40 17.42 10.10 24.09
CA ALA A 40 17.00 9.56 25.38
C ALA A 40 15.72 10.25 25.89
N HIS A 41 15.58 11.56 25.68
CA HIS A 41 14.39 12.32 26.08
C HIS A 41 13.11 11.77 25.42
N TYR A 42 13.14 11.41 24.13
CA TYR A 42 12.00 10.82 23.42
C TYR A 42 11.97 9.28 23.42
N GLN A 43 12.92 8.64 24.11
CA GLN A 43 13.06 7.18 24.14
C GLN A 43 13.19 6.56 22.74
N VAL A 44 13.94 7.22 21.85
CA VAL A 44 14.20 6.76 20.48
C VAL A 44 15.67 6.42 20.29
N THR A 45 15.99 5.67 19.24
CA THR A 45 17.36 5.27 18.91
C THR A 45 18.11 6.38 18.19
N ASN A 46 17.46 7.05 17.23
CA ASN A 46 18.08 8.12 16.45
C ASN A 46 17.02 9.05 15.84
N LEU A 47 17.50 9.99 15.01
CA LEU A 47 16.68 10.95 14.28
C LEU A 47 16.49 10.50 12.83
N CYS A 48 15.28 10.67 12.30
CA CYS A 48 15.02 10.72 10.87
C CYS A 48 14.82 12.19 10.48
N ARG A 49 15.67 12.71 9.59
CA ARG A 49 15.59 14.13 9.16
C ARG A 49 14.90 14.19 7.81
N ILE A 50 13.79 14.91 7.75
CA ILE A 50 12.96 14.98 6.53
C ILE A 50 12.88 16.45 6.09
N PRO A 51 13.10 16.78 4.81
CA PRO A 51 12.88 18.14 4.31
C PRO A 51 11.49 18.65 4.68
N VAL A 52 11.38 19.91 5.12
CA VAL A 52 10.11 20.46 5.64
C VAL A 52 8.94 20.29 4.66
N ALA A 53 9.17 20.48 3.35
CA ALA A 53 8.15 20.32 2.34
C ALA A 53 7.63 18.87 2.24
N GLU A 54 8.53 17.88 2.34
CA GLU A 54 8.16 16.46 2.37
C GLU A 54 7.43 16.10 3.67
N PHE A 55 7.89 16.64 4.80
CA PHE A 55 7.36 16.37 6.12
C PHE A 55 5.94 16.94 6.30
N GLN A 56 5.74 18.22 5.98
CA GLN A 56 4.43 18.89 6.06
C GLN A 56 3.40 18.24 5.14
N GLY A 57 3.86 17.67 4.03
CA GLY A 57 3.02 16.90 3.14
C GLY A 57 2.56 15.55 3.70
N ALA A 58 3.32 14.96 4.62
CA ALA A 58 3.07 13.61 5.09
C ALA A 58 1.70 13.50 5.77
N ARG A 59 0.91 12.51 5.35
CA ARG A 59 -0.44 12.24 5.87
C ARG A 59 -0.47 12.16 7.40
N HIS A 60 0.55 11.56 8.00
CA HIS A 60 0.66 11.40 9.45
C HIS A 60 0.74 12.75 10.19
N VAL A 61 1.42 13.74 9.61
CA VAL A 61 1.49 15.10 10.19
C VAL A 61 0.09 15.72 10.23
N HIS A 62 -0.65 15.65 9.12
CA HIS A 62 -2.03 16.14 9.08
C HIS A 62 -2.94 15.38 10.05
N ALA A 63 -2.78 14.06 10.19
CA ALA A 63 -3.59 13.26 11.10
C ALA A 63 -3.37 13.64 12.57
N VAL A 64 -2.11 13.88 12.96
CA VAL A 64 -1.76 14.39 14.30
C VAL A 64 -2.35 15.79 14.51
N GLN A 65 -2.15 16.71 13.57
CA GLN A 65 -2.66 18.08 13.64
C GLN A 65 -4.20 18.15 13.72
N SER A 66 -4.89 17.21 13.09
CA SER A 66 -6.35 17.14 13.08
C SER A 66 -6.93 16.32 14.24
N GLY A 67 -6.11 15.73 15.11
CA GLY A 67 -6.56 14.90 16.23
C GLY A 67 -7.17 13.54 15.84
N ILE A 68 -7.04 13.13 14.58
CA ILE A 68 -7.62 11.87 14.05
C ILE A 68 -6.59 10.74 13.95
N VAL A 69 -5.40 10.91 14.53
CA VAL A 69 -4.31 9.92 14.44
C VAL A 69 -4.70 8.54 14.97
N ASN A 70 -5.58 8.48 15.97
CA ASN A 70 -6.09 7.22 16.54
C ASN A 70 -7.07 6.49 15.62
N GLU A 71 -7.64 7.19 14.63
CA GLU A 71 -8.52 6.61 13.60
C GLU A 71 -7.73 5.99 12.44
N LEU A 72 -6.42 6.22 12.38
CA LEU A 72 -5.56 5.62 11.35
C LEU A 72 -5.49 4.10 11.55
N GLY A 73 -5.97 3.36 10.54
CA GLY A 73 -5.73 1.92 10.43
C GLY A 73 -4.25 1.61 10.13
N CYS A 74 -3.87 0.33 10.21
CA CYS A 74 -2.46 -0.12 10.10
C CYS A 74 -1.70 0.51 8.92
N ASN A 75 -2.27 0.40 7.74
CA ASN A 75 -1.68 0.83 6.46
C ASN A 75 -1.50 2.35 6.42
N GLN A 76 -2.43 3.04 7.09
CA GLN A 76 -2.47 4.49 7.14
C GLN A 76 -1.47 5.07 8.12
N ARG A 77 -0.78 4.21 8.89
CA ARG A 77 0.34 4.55 9.77
C ARG A 77 1.68 4.22 9.15
N GLN A 78 1.73 3.53 8.01
CA GLN A 78 2.97 3.13 7.39
C GLN A 78 3.45 4.14 6.34
N PHE A 79 4.76 4.32 6.23
CA PHE A 79 5.38 5.03 5.12
C PHE A 79 6.72 4.40 4.73
N VAL A 80 7.18 4.65 3.50
CA VAL A 80 8.44 4.15 2.95
C VAL A 80 9.38 5.32 2.70
N HIS A 81 10.60 5.20 3.20
CA HIS A 81 11.67 6.16 2.97
C HIS A 81 12.76 5.54 2.11
N PHE A 82 13.30 6.33 1.18
CA PHE A 82 14.35 5.91 0.27
C PHE A 82 15.59 6.77 0.50
N ASN A 83 16.75 6.11 0.59
CA ASN A 83 18.06 6.75 0.70
C ASN A 83 19.00 6.16 -0.35
N LEU A 84 20.02 6.92 -0.77
CA LEU A 84 21.01 6.42 -1.71
C LEU A 84 22.00 5.47 -1.00
N GLN A 85 22.29 4.33 -1.63
CA GLN A 85 23.24 3.29 -1.24
C GLN A 85 22.91 2.54 0.05
N HIS A 86 23.08 3.19 1.20
CA HIS A 86 23.01 2.55 2.51
C HIS A 86 22.22 3.41 3.51
N THR A 87 21.63 2.73 4.49
CA THR A 87 21.06 3.35 5.68
C THR A 87 21.63 2.70 6.93
N THR A 88 21.86 3.48 7.99
CA THR A 88 22.26 2.96 9.32
C THR A 88 21.04 2.61 10.18
N VAL A 89 19.85 2.61 9.58
CA VAL A 89 18.61 2.34 10.28
C VAL A 89 18.50 0.85 10.59
N GLU A 90 18.09 0.55 11.82
CA GLU A 90 17.92 -0.79 12.36
C GLU A 90 16.44 -1.16 12.45
N VAL A 91 16.09 -2.40 12.11
CA VAL A 91 14.73 -2.95 12.24
C VAL A 91 14.34 -3.04 13.72
N ASP A 92 13.06 -2.84 14.01
CA ASP A 92 12.45 -2.83 15.35
C ASP A 92 12.94 -1.71 16.28
N LYS A 93 13.68 -0.74 15.75
CA LYS A 93 14.09 0.47 16.47
C LYS A 93 13.16 1.64 16.14
N GLU A 94 12.97 2.51 17.12
CA GLU A 94 12.18 3.73 16.97
C GLU A 94 13.06 4.94 16.65
N TYR A 95 12.58 5.78 15.74
CA TYR A 95 13.24 6.99 15.28
C TYR A 95 12.26 8.15 15.39
N ILE A 96 12.73 9.29 15.90
CA ILE A 96 11.95 10.53 15.84
C ILE A 96 12.22 11.23 14.50
N ALA A 97 11.16 11.45 13.74
CA ALA A 97 11.19 12.20 12.50
C ALA A 97 10.95 13.68 12.76
N LEU A 98 11.92 14.49 12.35
CA LEU A 98 11.90 15.95 12.50
C LEU A 98 12.00 16.63 11.14
N SER A 99 11.30 17.74 10.99
CA SER A 99 11.38 18.56 9.78
C SER A 99 12.64 19.44 9.79
N ILE A 100 13.34 19.49 8.65
CA ILE A 100 14.48 20.39 8.44
C ILE A 100 13.95 21.78 8.07
N VAL A 101 14.03 22.74 9.00
CA VAL A 101 13.63 24.14 8.77
C VAL A 101 14.73 24.96 8.11
N GLN A 102 15.99 24.61 8.39
CA GLN A 102 17.16 25.20 7.73
C GLN A 102 18.19 24.12 7.45
N SER A 103 18.62 24.01 6.20
CA SER A 103 19.66 23.06 5.78
C SER A 103 20.98 23.33 6.50
N GLY A 104 21.64 22.25 6.92
CA GLY A 104 22.99 22.30 7.46
C GLY A 104 24.05 22.34 6.36
N GLN A 105 25.32 22.44 6.76
CA GLN A 105 26.48 22.33 5.89
C GLN A 105 27.38 21.20 6.39
N GLY A 106 27.58 20.18 5.54
CA GLY A 106 28.48 19.07 5.86
C GLY A 106 29.95 19.50 5.82
N SER A 107 30.80 18.87 6.64
CA SER A 107 32.24 18.84 6.34
C SER A 107 32.42 18.05 5.03
N LYS A 108 33.34 18.49 4.16
CA LYS A 108 33.58 17.85 2.86
C LYS A 108 33.71 16.33 3.05
N LEU A 109 32.90 15.56 2.30
CA LEU A 109 32.72 14.12 2.48
C LEU A 109 34.03 13.35 2.61
N GLY A 110 34.13 12.56 3.68
CA GLY A 110 35.03 11.41 3.76
C GLY A 110 36.50 11.71 4.07
N LYS A 111 36.88 12.98 4.22
CA LYS A 111 38.17 13.33 4.84
C LYS A 111 37.89 14.31 5.96
N VAL A 112 38.75 14.24 6.96
CA VAL A 112 38.86 15.15 8.10
C VAL A 112 38.06 14.71 9.33
N GLU A 113 38.80 14.09 10.25
CA GLU A 113 38.50 13.89 11.67
C GLU A 113 38.32 15.21 12.45
N SER A 114 38.37 16.37 11.78
CA SER A 114 38.18 17.68 12.39
C SER A 114 36.74 18.17 12.16
N ASN A 115 36.08 18.56 13.24
CA ASN A 115 34.75 19.20 13.23
C ASN A 115 34.78 20.63 12.62
N GLU A 116 35.87 21.03 11.94
CA GLU A 116 36.01 22.38 11.39
C GLU A 116 35.05 22.58 10.22
N GLY A 117 34.12 23.54 10.37
CA GLY A 117 33.20 23.95 9.31
C GLY A 117 31.91 23.13 9.19
N TYR A 118 31.65 22.18 10.10
CA TYR A 118 30.34 21.53 10.17
C TYR A 118 29.29 22.49 10.74
N ILE A 119 28.13 22.57 10.10
CA ILE A 119 26.96 23.31 10.59
C ILE A 119 25.78 22.32 10.63
N PRO A 120 25.25 21.97 11.81
CA PRO A 120 24.10 21.08 11.89
C PRO A 120 22.88 21.71 11.19
N PRO A 121 22.00 20.91 10.58
CA PRO A 121 20.70 21.41 10.15
C PRO A 121 19.90 21.86 11.37
N ILE A 122 19.09 22.90 11.19
CA ILE A 122 18.12 23.30 12.21
C ILE A 122 16.83 22.53 11.95
N LEU A 123 16.37 21.84 12.99
CA LEU A 123 15.19 20.98 12.96
C LEU A 123 14.03 21.63 13.73
N SER A 124 12.79 21.19 13.49
CA SER A 124 11.63 21.55 14.31
C SER A 124 11.06 20.31 14.98
N ASN A 125 10.79 20.41 16.29
CA ASN A 125 10.05 19.40 17.05
C ASN A 125 8.53 19.56 16.93
N GLN A 126 8.05 20.64 16.30
CA GLN A 126 6.62 20.82 16.07
C GLN A 126 6.09 19.73 15.14
N ASN A 127 5.10 18.98 15.63
CA ASN A 127 4.53 17.81 14.95
C ASN A 127 5.58 16.71 14.70
N ALA A 128 6.61 16.58 15.54
CA ALA A 128 7.55 15.49 15.43
C ALA A 128 6.82 14.15 15.54
N LEU A 129 7.18 13.21 14.68
CA LEU A 129 6.54 11.90 14.59
C LEU A 129 7.53 10.84 15.04
N ILE A 130 7.05 9.80 15.71
CA ILE A 130 7.88 8.68 16.14
C ILE A 130 7.50 7.47 15.32
N TYR A 131 8.49 6.90 14.65
CA TYR A 131 8.33 5.77 13.77
C TYR A 131 9.13 4.57 14.21
N ARG A 132 8.51 3.40 14.24
CA ARG A 132 9.19 2.11 14.35
C ARG A 132 9.61 1.66 12.96
N VAL A 133 10.81 1.13 12.82
CA VAL A 133 11.30 0.56 11.57
C VAL A 133 10.81 -0.87 11.45
N VAL A 134 10.02 -1.14 10.43
CA VAL A 134 9.40 -2.46 10.21
C VAL A 134 10.26 -3.34 9.33
N ASN A 135 11.01 -2.74 8.40
CA ASN A 135 11.87 -3.48 7.48
C ASN A 135 12.94 -2.54 6.91
N VAL A 136 14.06 -3.13 6.49
CA VAL A 136 15.13 -2.44 5.76
C VAL A 136 15.62 -3.34 4.63
N ARG A 137 15.75 -2.78 3.44
CA ARG A 137 16.45 -3.38 2.30
C ARG A 137 17.58 -2.46 1.90
N GLN A 138 18.80 -2.99 1.84
CA GLN A 138 19.99 -2.24 1.44
C GLN A 138 20.35 -2.57 0.01
N GLU A 139 21.12 -1.69 -0.61
CA GLU A 139 21.78 -1.96 -1.89
C GLU A 139 20.84 -2.40 -3.03
N VAL A 140 19.57 -1.96 -3.01
CA VAL A 140 18.58 -2.30 -4.03
C VAL A 140 18.83 -1.47 -5.28
N THR A 141 19.10 -2.12 -6.41
CA THR A 141 19.21 -1.42 -7.70
C THR A 141 17.87 -0.83 -8.14
N PHE A 142 17.88 0.16 -9.05
CA PHE A 142 16.62 0.71 -9.57
C PHE A 142 15.79 -0.34 -10.33
N ASP A 143 16.43 -1.29 -11.01
CA ASP A 143 15.77 -2.40 -11.69
C ASP A 143 15.10 -3.36 -10.69
N GLU A 144 15.79 -3.68 -9.59
CA GLU A 144 15.20 -4.47 -8.50
C GLU A 144 14.05 -3.74 -7.81
N LEU A 145 14.19 -2.43 -7.60
CA LEU A 145 13.16 -1.60 -6.99
C LEU A 145 11.91 -1.52 -7.89
N GLU A 146 12.09 -1.39 -9.21
CA GLU A 146 11.00 -1.46 -10.18
C GLU A 146 10.25 -2.80 -10.04
N LYS A 147 11.01 -3.89 -9.99
CA LYS A 147 10.48 -5.24 -9.79
C LYS A 147 9.80 -5.42 -8.44
N MET A 148 10.32 -4.83 -7.36
CA MET A 148 9.66 -4.83 -6.05
C MET A 148 8.34 -4.04 -6.07
N ALA A 149 8.28 -2.93 -6.81
CA ALA A 149 7.05 -2.16 -6.96
C ALA A 149 6.00 -2.95 -7.78
N GLN A 150 6.42 -3.63 -8.84
CA GLN A 150 5.56 -4.52 -9.65
C GLN A 150 4.98 -5.65 -8.79
N ASP A 151 5.83 -6.32 -8.01
CA ASP A 151 5.44 -7.38 -7.06
C ASP A 151 4.65 -6.87 -5.84
N SER A 152 4.39 -5.55 -5.76
CA SER A 152 3.72 -4.92 -4.64
C SER A 152 4.47 -5.02 -3.30
N GLU A 153 5.76 -5.38 -3.30
CA GLU A 153 6.63 -5.37 -2.12
C GLU A 153 6.96 -3.93 -1.67
N VAL A 154 7.04 -3.00 -2.62
CA VAL A 154 7.15 -1.56 -2.36
C VAL A 154 5.89 -0.87 -2.86
N ASN A 155 5.32 0.00 -2.03
CA ASN A 155 4.21 0.84 -2.42
C ASN A 155 4.66 2.30 -2.38
N PHE A 156 4.89 2.91 -3.55
CA PHE A 156 5.28 4.33 -3.61
C PHE A 156 4.19 5.27 -3.08
N SER A 157 2.93 4.83 -2.96
CA SER A 157 1.89 5.63 -2.27
C SER A 157 2.16 5.82 -0.78
N HIS A 158 2.99 4.95 -0.20
CA HIS A 158 3.48 5.08 1.16
C HIS A 158 4.76 5.93 1.20
N GLY A 159 5.30 6.37 0.05
CA GLY A 159 6.40 7.32 -0.01
C GLY A 159 6.04 8.68 0.58
N LEU A 160 7.06 9.46 0.90
CA LEU A 160 6.88 10.89 1.20
C LEU A 160 6.37 11.63 -0.05
N ASN A 161 5.69 12.76 0.14
CA ASN A 161 4.86 13.50 -0.83
C ASN A 161 5.47 13.90 -2.19
N SER A 162 6.67 13.49 -2.52
CA SER A 162 7.29 13.72 -3.84
C SER A 162 7.61 12.43 -4.59
N ILE A 163 7.35 11.27 -4.01
CA ILE A 163 7.74 9.97 -4.55
C ILE A 163 6.47 9.16 -4.82
N TYR A 164 6.08 9.07 -6.08
CA TYR A 164 4.86 8.39 -6.53
C TYR A 164 5.16 7.16 -7.42
N ASP A 165 6.36 7.13 -7.97
CA ASP A 165 6.87 6.12 -8.89
C ASP A 165 8.40 6.12 -8.87
N LEU A 166 9.02 5.30 -9.72
CA LEU A 166 10.47 5.18 -9.81
C LEU A 166 11.14 6.45 -10.34
N ASP A 167 10.50 7.16 -11.26
CA ASP A 167 11.09 8.35 -11.89
C ASP A 167 11.07 9.54 -10.94
N SER A 168 9.95 9.78 -10.26
CA SER A 168 9.85 10.76 -9.17
C SER A 168 10.76 10.43 -8.00
N LEU A 169 11.02 9.14 -7.72
CA LEU A 169 12.06 8.74 -6.78
C LEU A 169 13.45 9.20 -7.26
N LYS A 170 13.83 8.87 -8.51
CA LYS A 170 15.13 9.28 -9.08
C LYS A 170 15.31 10.80 -8.99
N GLN A 171 14.30 11.56 -9.38
CA GLN A 171 14.32 13.03 -9.32
C GLN A 171 14.41 13.54 -7.88
N THR A 172 13.66 12.94 -6.95
CA THR A 172 13.71 13.30 -5.52
C THR A 172 15.11 13.03 -4.94
N LEU A 173 15.68 11.85 -5.18
CA LEU A 173 17.03 11.51 -4.72
C LEU A 173 18.06 12.43 -5.37
N LEU A 174 17.93 12.71 -6.67
CA LEU A 174 18.85 13.60 -7.40
C LEU A 174 18.84 14.99 -6.78
N SER A 175 17.66 15.60 -6.62
CA SER A 175 17.49 16.91 -6.00
C SER A 175 18.06 16.95 -4.57
N ARG A 176 17.76 15.93 -3.75
CA ARG A 176 18.21 15.82 -2.37
C ARG A 176 19.74 15.74 -2.26
N TYR A 177 20.37 14.90 -3.08
CA TYR A 177 21.81 14.66 -2.99
C TYR A 177 22.65 15.64 -3.81
N GLN A 178 22.13 16.26 -4.86
CA GLN A 178 22.83 17.34 -5.57
C GLN A 178 23.10 18.53 -4.65
N HIS A 179 22.15 18.88 -3.78
CA HIS A 179 22.33 20.01 -2.87
C HIS A 179 23.27 19.67 -1.71
N SER A 180 23.09 18.47 -1.12
CA SER A 180 23.81 18.05 0.09
C SER A 180 25.20 17.44 -0.21
N ARG A 181 25.45 16.98 -1.43
CA ARG A 181 26.67 16.28 -1.86
C ARG A 181 27.13 16.75 -3.24
N LYS A 182 27.32 18.07 -3.39
CA LYS A 182 27.75 18.72 -4.66
C LYS A 182 29.01 18.09 -5.27
N ASP A 183 29.88 17.57 -4.42
CA ASP A 183 31.14 16.92 -4.76
C ASP A 183 30.97 15.56 -5.46
N LEU A 184 29.84 14.87 -5.27
CA LEU A 184 29.56 13.62 -5.97
C LEU A 184 29.27 13.80 -7.46
N GLY A 185 29.09 15.04 -7.94
CA GLY A 185 28.81 15.32 -9.35
C GLY A 185 27.60 14.54 -9.87
N LEU A 186 26.59 14.33 -9.01
CA LEU A 186 25.45 13.47 -9.34
C LEU A 186 24.66 14.04 -10.52
N THR A 187 24.65 13.28 -11.60
CA THR A 187 23.80 13.47 -12.76
C THR A 187 22.65 12.45 -12.72
N GLU A 188 21.62 12.68 -13.52
CA GLU A 188 20.53 11.72 -13.71
C GLU A 188 21.01 10.36 -14.23
N SER A 189 22.05 10.36 -15.07
CA SER A 189 22.68 9.10 -15.52
C SER A 189 23.39 8.38 -14.37
N ASN A 190 24.09 9.12 -13.51
CA ASN A 190 24.86 8.52 -12.43
C ASN A 190 23.95 8.03 -11.29
N ILE A 191 22.79 8.66 -11.06
CA ILE A 191 21.87 8.24 -10.00
C ILE A 191 21.23 6.88 -10.29
N SER A 192 20.91 6.61 -11.55
CA SER A 192 20.33 5.33 -11.98
C SER A 192 21.32 4.16 -11.83
N GLN A 193 22.63 4.45 -11.74
CA GLN A 193 23.68 3.47 -11.47
C GLN A 193 23.94 3.26 -9.98
N GLN A 194 23.32 4.05 -9.11
CA GLN A 194 23.41 3.85 -7.67
C GLN A 194 22.40 2.83 -7.19
N THR A 195 22.69 2.26 -6.03
CA THR A 195 21.71 1.48 -5.28
C THR A 195 20.91 2.38 -4.34
N VAL A 196 19.79 1.86 -3.84
CA VAL A 196 18.85 2.52 -2.95
C VAL A 196 18.69 1.65 -1.71
N ALA A 197 18.76 2.28 -0.54
CA ALA A 197 18.30 1.70 0.70
C ALA A 197 16.83 2.09 0.91
N ILE A 198 15.99 1.09 1.16
CA ILE A 198 14.55 1.24 1.39
C ILE A 198 14.28 0.95 2.87
N THR A 199 13.57 1.85 3.53
CA THR A 199 13.20 1.72 4.94
C THR A 199 11.69 1.84 5.07
N TRP A 200 11.06 0.83 5.66
CA TRP A 200 9.63 0.86 5.97
C TRP A 200 9.47 1.30 7.41
N PHE A 201 8.64 2.31 7.60
CA PHE A 201 8.36 2.92 8.89
C PHE A 201 6.88 2.77 9.23
N GLU A 202 6.58 2.63 10.50
CA GLU A 202 5.24 2.60 11.07
C GLU A 202 5.13 3.65 12.17
N LEU A 203 4.10 4.49 12.11
CA LEU A 203 3.84 5.53 13.11
C LEU A 203 3.40 4.88 14.42
N VAL A 204 4.21 5.03 15.46
CA VAL A 204 3.96 4.48 16.81
C VAL A 204 3.79 5.57 17.86
N GLY A 205 4.07 6.83 17.51
CA GLY A 205 3.89 7.95 18.42
C GLY A 205 4.10 9.30 17.76
N TYR A 206 3.93 10.36 18.54
CA TYR A 206 4.23 11.74 18.14
C TYR A 206 4.59 12.58 19.36
N VAL A 207 5.13 13.77 19.14
CA VAL A 207 5.41 14.75 20.19
C VAL A 207 4.27 15.76 20.23
N ASP A 208 3.68 15.95 21.42
CA ASP A 208 2.60 16.91 21.63
C ASP A 208 3.11 18.34 21.87
N GLU A 209 2.19 19.29 22.04
CA GLU A 209 2.50 20.71 22.29
C GLU A 209 3.24 20.97 23.61
N ARG A 210 3.27 20.00 24.53
CA ARG A 210 3.98 20.06 25.81
C ARG A 210 5.37 19.43 25.72
N ASP A 211 5.83 19.13 24.50
CA ASP A 211 7.09 18.44 24.21
C ASP A 211 7.12 17.04 24.85
N GLN A 212 5.97 16.37 24.94
CA GLN A 212 5.86 15.01 25.49
C GLN A 212 5.60 13.99 24.39
N ARG A 213 6.27 12.84 24.49
CA ARG A 213 5.98 11.67 23.66
C ARG A 213 4.58 11.14 23.99
N VAL A 214 3.75 11.02 22.96
CA VAL A 214 2.46 10.34 22.99
C VAL A 214 2.59 9.04 22.18
N ASN A 215 2.43 7.90 22.85
CA ASN A 215 2.35 6.60 22.17
C ASN A 215 0.97 6.41 21.55
N LEU A 216 0.94 5.88 20.33
CA LEU A 216 -0.29 5.45 19.71
C LEU A 216 -0.67 4.05 20.22
N PRO A 217 -1.96 3.77 20.44
CA PRO A 217 -2.41 2.41 20.68
C PRO A 217 -2.18 1.58 19.41
N GLU A 218 -1.84 0.30 19.56
CA GLU A 218 -1.81 -0.65 18.44
C GLU A 218 -3.13 -0.60 17.67
N PRO A 219 -3.10 -0.67 16.32
CA PRO A 219 -4.32 -0.63 15.53
C PRO A 219 -5.19 -1.85 15.86
N GLN A 220 -6.45 -1.60 16.21
CA GLN A 220 -7.40 -2.66 16.57
C GLN A 220 -8.11 -3.24 15.34
N HIS A 221 -7.82 -2.73 14.15
CA HIS A 221 -8.52 -3.11 12.92
C HIS A 221 -7.71 -2.84 11.65
N ILE A 222 -8.11 -3.53 10.58
CA ILE A 222 -7.69 -3.27 9.20
C ILE A 222 -8.82 -2.52 8.49
N GLN A 223 -8.50 -1.40 7.83
CA GLN A 223 -9.47 -0.60 7.08
C GLN A 223 -9.25 -0.76 5.58
N VAL A 224 -10.29 -1.18 4.85
CA VAL A 224 -10.29 -1.29 3.38
C VAL A 224 -11.58 -0.65 2.84
N GLY A 225 -11.46 0.49 2.17
CA GLY A 225 -12.64 1.32 1.84
C GLY A 225 -13.41 1.69 3.10
N GLU A 226 -14.71 1.39 3.10
CA GLU A 226 -15.59 1.54 4.26
C GLU A 226 -15.62 0.29 5.16
N MET A 227 -15.03 -0.82 4.71
CA MET A 227 -15.03 -2.07 5.45
C MET A 227 -13.92 -2.09 6.49
N ARG A 228 -14.25 -2.64 7.66
CA ARG A 228 -13.38 -2.73 8.82
C ARG A 228 -13.30 -4.18 9.31
N ILE A 229 -12.11 -4.76 9.30
CA ILE A 229 -11.84 -6.07 9.91
C ILE A 229 -11.31 -5.81 11.32
N GLN A 230 -12.02 -6.22 12.37
CA GLN A 230 -11.46 -6.17 13.73
C GLN A 230 -10.42 -7.27 13.90
N LEU A 231 -9.29 -6.97 14.54
CA LEU A 231 -8.27 -7.97 14.83
C LEU A 231 -8.78 -9.09 15.76
N ASP A 232 -9.75 -8.77 16.62
CA ASP A 232 -10.42 -9.76 17.47
C ASP A 232 -11.22 -10.80 16.66
N ASP A 233 -11.83 -10.42 15.54
CA ASP A 233 -12.51 -11.38 14.65
C ASP A 233 -11.48 -12.32 13.99
N VAL A 234 -10.31 -11.79 13.61
CA VAL A 234 -9.22 -12.63 13.08
C VAL A 234 -8.71 -13.58 14.16
N HIS A 235 -8.53 -13.11 15.39
CA HIS A 235 -8.13 -13.95 16.52
C HIS A 235 -9.18 -15.03 16.83
N GLU A 236 -10.49 -14.70 16.80
CA GLU A 236 -11.59 -15.66 16.93
C GLU A 236 -11.50 -16.77 15.86
N LEU A 237 -11.29 -16.38 14.59
CA LEU A 237 -11.11 -17.30 13.48
C LEU A 237 -9.93 -18.25 13.71
N LEU A 238 -8.76 -17.72 14.09
CA LEU A 238 -7.56 -18.52 14.37
C LEU A 238 -7.80 -19.49 15.53
N THR A 239 -8.50 -19.06 16.57
CA THR A 239 -8.88 -19.90 17.70
C THR A 239 -9.75 -21.09 17.25
N ILE A 240 -10.76 -20.87 16.40
CA ILE A 240 -11.60 -21.94 15.84
C ILE A 240 -10.76 -22.95 15.04
N LEU A 241 -9.76 -22.45 14.32
CA LEU A 241 -8.82 -23.26 13.53
C LEU A 241 -7.73 -23.93 14.37
N ASN A 242 -7.74 -23.76 15.70
CA ASN A 242 -6.69 -24.22 16.62
C ASN A 242 -5.29 -23.70 16.25
N VAL A 243 -5.23 -22.47 15.77
CA VAL A 243 -3.99 -21.76 15.49
C VAL A 243 -3.87 -20.65 16.53
N ALA A 244 -2.88 -20.74 17.42
CA ALA A 244 -2.67 -19.74 18.45
C ALA A 244 -1.66 -18.69 17.98
N PRO A 245 -2.07 -17.42 17.77
CA PRO A 245 -1.11 -16.34 17.69
C PRO A 245 -0.42 -16.14 19.05
N GLU A 246 0.83 -15.68 19.05
CA GLU A 246 1.55 -15.30 20.26
C GLU A 246 0.93 -14.03 20.88
N GLU A 247 0.48 -13.11 20.03
CA GLU A 247 -0.10 -11.82 20.40
C GLU A 247 -1.34 -11.45 19.57
N LYS A 248 -2.21 -10.60 20.11
CA LYS A 248 -3.42 -10.11 19.41
C LYS A 248 -3.18 -8.86 18.57
N ASN A 249 -1.95 -8.65 18.10
CA ASN A 249 -1.57 -7.47 17.34
C ASN A 249 -1.59 -7.73 15.82
N PHE A 250 -1.54 -6.67 15.02
CA PHE A 250 -1.62 -6.79 13.56
C PHE A 250 -0.49 -7.65 12.97
N HIS A 251 0.73 -7.46 13.43
CA HIS A 251 1.92 -8.11 12.87
C HIS A 251 1.91 -9.63 13.06
N ASP A 252 1.57 -10.08 14.26
CA ASP A 252 1.51 -11.50 14.57
C ASP A 252 0.37 -12.19 13.81
N LEU A 253 -0.82 -11.58 13.79
CA LEU A 253 -1.95 -12.09 13.02
C LEU A 253 -1.64 -12.18 11.52
N ALA A 254 -0.97 -11.18 10.94
CA ALA A 254 -0.55 -11.19 9.55
C ALA A 254 0.42 -12.34 9.25
N THR A 255 1.35 -12.60 10.16
CA THR A 255 2.34 -13.68 10.06
C THR A 255 1.67 -15.05 10.09
N VAL A 256 0.71 -15.24 10.99
CA VAL A 256 -0.03 -16.51 11.13
C VAL A 256 -0.93 -16.77 9.92
N VAL A 257 -1.64 -15.75 9.42
CA VAL A 257 -2.58 -15.90 8.28
C VAL A 257 -1.86 -16.26 6.98
N LYS A 258 -0.59 -15.86 6.82
CA LYS A 258 0.24 -16.16 5.65
C LYS A 258 0.36 -17.66 5.33
N GLN A 259 0.16 -18.56 6.29
CA GLN A 259 0.24 -20.01 6.04
C GLN A 259 -0.78 -20.53 5.03
N TRP A 260 -1.91 -19.82 4.83
CA TRP A 260 -2.95 -20.18 3.86
C TRP A 260 -2.79 -19.51 2.50
N ARG A 261 -1.71 -18.76 2.31
CA ARG A 261 -1.39 -18.12 1.03
C ARG A 261 -1.28 -19.15 -0.09
N ARG A 262 -1.97 -18.87 -1.19
CA ARG A 262 -1.84 -19.66 -2.42
C ARG A 262 -0.39 -19.62 -2.96
N PRO A 263 0.24 -20.78 -3.21
CA PRO A 263 1.57 -20.81 -3.83
C PRO A 263 1.57 -20.23 -5.26
N PRO A 264 2.72 -19.71 -5.75
CA PRO A 264 2.86 -19.28 -7.13
C PRO A 264 2.51 -20.40 -8.12
N GLY A 265 1.83 -20.06 -9.22
CA GLY A 265 1.45 -21.01 -10.28
C GLY A 265 0.28 -21.95 -9.98
N ILE A 266 -0.16 -22.07 -8.73
CA ILE A 266 -1.30 -22.91 -8.34
C ILE A 266 -2.59 -22.12 -8.44
N LEU A 267 -3.64 -22.67 -9.05
CA LEU A 267 -4.96 -22.05 -9.07
C LEU A 267 -5.69 -22.21 -7.73
N ARG A 268 -6.60 -21.28 -7.41
CA ARG A 268 -7.45 -21.38 -6.20
C ARG A 268 -8.29 -22.67 -6.17
N SER A 269 -8.74 -23.12 -7.35
CA SER A 269 -9.45 -24.39 -7.50
C SER A 269 -8.57 -25.61 -7.18
N GLN A 270 -7.25 -25.49 -7.31
CA GLN A 270 -6.28 -26.57 -7.07
C GLN A 270 -5.74 -26.60 -5.64
N GLN A 271 -5.77 -25.47 -4.92
CA GLN A 271 -5.33 -25.42 -3.53
C GLN A 271 -6.21 -26.34 -2.67
N PRO A 272 -5.69 -27.22 -1.81
CA PRO A 272 -6.50 -28.08 -0.95
C PRO A 272 -7.32 -27.25 0.05
N ASP A 273 -8.52 -27.71 0.39
CA ASP A 273 -9.33 -27.01 1.40
C ASP A 273 -8.81 -27.31 2.80
N VAL A 274 -9.14 -26.47 3.77
CA VAL A 274 -8.79 -26.72 5.17
C VAL A 274 -9.65 -27.86 5.71
N VAL A 275 -9.00 -28.89 6.25
CA VAL A 275 -9.69 -30.06 6.80
C VAL A 275 -10.22 -29.73 8.19
N VAL A 276 -11.52 -29.48 8.28
CA VAL A 276 -12.23 -29.18 9.52
C VAL A 276 -13.58 -29.90 9.56
N THR A 277 -14.17 -30.04 10.74
CA THR A 277 -15.54 -30.55 10.87
C THR A 277 -16.55 -29.56 10.27
N LYS A 278 -17.77 -30.03 9.96
CA LYS A 278 -18.83 -29.16 9.42
C LYS A 278 -19.17 -28.02 10.36
N GLU A 279 -19.14 -28.29 11.67
CA GLU A 279 -19.43 -27.34 12.73
C GLU A 279 -18.35 -26.25 12.77
N LYS A 280 -17.07 -26.62 12.73
CA LYS A 280 -15.96 -25.66 12.66
C LYS A 280 -16.00 -24.83 11.38
N LYS A 281 -16.33 -25.44 10.23
CA LYS A 281 -16.50 -24.71 8.97
C LYS A 281 -17.61 -23.66 9.10
N ALA A 282 -18.75 -24.02 9.68
CA ALA A 282 -19.87 -23.09 9.90
C ALA A 282 -19.48 -21.94 10.84
N GLN A 283 -18.75 -22.23 11.93
CA GLN A 283 -18.22 -21.20 12.83
C GLN A 283 -17.26 -20.26 12.10
N CYS A 284 -16.32 -20.77 11.31
CA CYS A 284 -15.41 -19.94 10.53
C CYS A 284 -16.16 -19.05 9.54
N LEU A 285 -17.14 -19.59 8.82
CA LEU A 285 -17.95 -18.83 7.87
C LEU A 285 -18.79 -17.73 8.56
N ALA A 286 -19.24 -17.96 9.80
CA ALA A 286 -19.91 -16.94 10.59
C ALA A 286 -18.96 -15.77 10.94
N VAL A 287 -17.70 -16.05 11.27
CA VAL A 287 -16.68 -15.00 11.51
C VAL A 287 -16.34 -14.27 10.21
N PHE A 288 -16.14 -15.00 9.09
CA PHE A 288 -15.95 -14.38 7.77
C PHE A 288 -17.13 -13.50 7.33
N LYS A 289 -18.35 -13.87 7.72
CA LYS A 289 -19.55 -13.05 7.49
C LYS A 289 -19.47 -11.73 8.26
N LYS A 290 -19.10 -11.73 9.55
CA LYS A 290 -18.86 -10.51 10.34
C LYS A 290 -17.83 -9.59 9.69
N MET A 291 -16.76 -10.19 9.16
CA MET A 291 -15.68 -9.47 8.47
C MET A 291 -16.03 -9.03 7.04
N GLY A 292 -17.25 -9.28 6.54
CA GLY A 292 -17.69 -8.84 5.21
C GLY A 292 -17.19 -9.68 4.02
N PHE A 293 -16.75 -10.93 4.24
CA PHE A 293 -16.28 -11.84 3.17
C PHE A 293 -17.36 -12.75 2.61
N VAL A 294 -18.59 -12.74 3.15
CA VAL A 294 -19.63 -13.71 2.79
C VAL A 294 -20.87 -13.04 2.20
N ASP A 295 -21.37 -11.99 2.86
CA ASP A 295 -22.62 -11.38 2.46
C ASP A 295 -22.48 -10.53 1.18
N GLU A 296 -23.63 -10.34 0.51
CA GLU A 296 -23.74 -9.41 -0.60
C GLU A 296 -23.35 -8.00 -0.14
N THR A 297 -22.64 -7.27 -1.00
CA THR A 297 -22.31 -5.85 -0.77
C THR A 297 -23.01 -5.00 -1.81
N HIS A 298 -23.49 -3.84 -1.38
CA HIS A 298 -24.26 -2.90 -2.20
C HIS A 298 -23.52 -1.57 -2.35
N PRO A 299 -23.72 -0.86 -3.48
CA PRO A 299 -23.15 0.47 -3.67
C PRO A 299 -23.69 1.45 -2.62
N ALA A 300 -22.83 2.34 -2.13
CA ALA A 300 -23.20 3.40 -1.19
C ALA A 300 -23.85 4.62 -1.85
N LEU A 301 -23.66 4.81 -3.16
CA LEU A 301 -24.19 5.93 -3.95
C LEU A 301 -25.13 5.41 -5.05
N ASN A 302 -26.02 6.27 -5.50
CA ASN A 302 -26.89 5.97 -6.65
C ASN A 302 -26.33 6.48 -7.98
N GLN A 303 -25.21 7.22 -7.96
CA GLN A 303 -24.58 7.75 -9.17
C GLN A 303 -23.06 7.61 -9.10
N TYR A 304 -22.49 7.05 -10.17
CA TYR A 304 -21.07 6.88 -10.37
C TYR A 304 -20.62 7.45 -11.71
N ASP A 305 -19.41 8.02 -11.75
CA ASP A 305 -18.81 8.40 -13.02
C ASP A 305 -18.55 7.13 -13.83
N HIS A 306 -17.87 6.15 -13.24
CA HIS A 306 -17.49 4.91 -13.92
C HIS A 306 -18.00 3.68 -13.15
N GLY A 307 -18.54 2.69 -13.87
CA GLY A 307 -18.80 1.34 -13.37
C GLY A 307 -17.83 0.36 -14.02
N VAL A 308 -17.27 -0.54 -13.22
CA VAL A 308 -16.23 -1.48 -13.66
C VAL A 308 -16.59 -2.90 -13.26
N ILE A 309 -16.73 -3.79 -14.24
CA ILE A 309 -17.02 -5.22 -14.05
C ILE A 309 -15.69 -5.99 -14.14
N MET A 310 -15.30 -6.63 -13.04
CA MET A 310 -14.03 -7.36 -12.96
C MET A 310 -14.12 -8.72 -13.69
N GLY A 311 -13.04 -9.14 -14.35
CA GLY A 311 -12.89 -10.46 -14.97
C GLY A 311 -12.67 -11.60 -13.97
N ALA A 312 -13.04 -12.82 -14.36
CA ALA A 312 -12.91 -14.05 -13.58
C ALA A 312 -13.16 -15.30 -14.46
N ALA A 313 -13.37 -16.47 -13.85
CA ALA A 313 -13.95 -17.63 -14.54
C ALA A 313 -15.38 -17.34 -15.02
N ILE A 314 -15.85 -18.06 -16.05
CA ILE A 314 -17.14 -17.80 -16.73
C ILE A 314 -18.32 -17.66 -15.78
N PRO A 315 -18.59 -18.62 -14.86
CA PRO A 315 -19.74 -18.50 -13.96
C PRO A 315 -19.67 -17.24 -13.09
N THR A 316 -18.46 -16.87 -12.67
CA THR A 316 -18.24 -15.67 -11.87
C THR A 316 -18.42 -14.39 -12.71
N MET A 317 -18.01 -14.38 -13.98
CA MET A 317 -18.24 -13.24 -14.87
C MET A 317 -19.74 -13.04 -15.15
N GLN A 318 -20.49 -14.12 -15.39
CA GLN A 318 -21.95 -14.06 -15.54
C GLN A 318 -22.60 -13.45 -14.30
N ASN A 319 -22.28 -13.99 -13.11
CA ASN A 319 -22.77 -13.48 -11.84
C ASN A 319 -22.48 -11.99 -11.63
N ARG A 320 -21.33 -11.49 -12.08
CA ARG A 320 -20.96 -10.07 -11.99
C ARG A 320 -21.72 -9.20 -12.98
N VAL A 321 -21.95 -9.68 -14.21
CA VAL A 321 -22.78 -8.98 -15.20
C VAL A 321 -24.21 -8.89 -14.71
N GLU A 322 -24.80 -9.99 -14.25
CA GLU A 322 -26.14 -10.03 -13.65
C GLU A 322 -26.26 -9.10 -12.44
N GLN A 323 -25.22 -9.00 -11.61
CA GLN A 323 -25.21 -8.07 -10.49
C GLN A 323 -25.24 -6.61 -10.94
N MET A 324 -24.47 -6.26 -11.98
CA MET A 324 -24.51 -4.92 -12.54
C MET A 324 -25.90 -4.60 -13.10
N GLU A 325 -26.55 -5.54 -13.80
CA GLU A 325 -27.92 -5.37 -14.27
C GLU A 325 -28.92 -5.19 -13.13
N LYS A 326 -28.81 -5.99 -12.05
CA LYS A 326 -29.64 -5.88 -10.85
C LYS A 326 -29.52 -4.48 -10.25
N ILE A 327 -28.31 -3.93 -10.18
CA ILE A 327 -28.02 -2.63 -9.58
C ILE A 327 -28.52 -1.48 -10.46
N ILE A 328 -28.40 -1.59 -11.78
CA ILE A 328 -28.98 -0.60 -12.71
C ILE A 328 -30.51 -0.61 -12.63
N LYS A 329 -31.14 -1.79 -12.48
CA LYS A 329 -32.58 -1.91 -12.24
C LYS A 329 -33.01 -1.30 -10.90
N GLN A 330 -32.09 -1.14 -9.95
CA GLN A 330 -32.27 -0.42 -8.68
C GLN A 330 -31.94 1.08 -8.80
N GLU A 331 -31.96 1.62 -10.01
CA GLU A 331 -31.76 3.05 -10.31
C GLU A 331 -30.34 3.57 -10.03
N VAL A 332 -29.35 2.69 -9.84
CA VAL A 332 -27.95 3.11 -9.75
C VAL A 332 -27.41 3.38 -11.15
N GLN A 333 -26.87 4.58 -11.35
CA GLN A 333 -26.40 5.06 -12.65
C GLN A 333 -24.87 5.06 -12.72
N CYS A 334 -24.31 4.51 -13.79
CA CYS A 334 -22.89 4.65 -14.13
C CYS A 334 -22.78 5.39 -15.46
N SER A 335 -22.09 6.54 -15.50
CA SER A 335 -21.99 7.35 -16.73
C SER A 335 -21.23 6.62 -17.84
N LYS A 336 -20.28 5.76 -17.46
CA LYS A 336 -19.57 4.83 -18.35
C LYS A 336 -19.47 3.47 -17.68
N LEU A 337 -19.65 2.41 -18.46
CA LEU A 337 -19.44 1.04 -18.01
C LEU A 337 -18.22 0.45 -18.68
N PHE A 338 -17.39 -0.23 -17.91
CA PHE A 338 -16.21 -0.92 -18.39
C PHE A 338 -16.16 -2.37 -17.92
N THR A 339 -15.52 -3.23 -18.70
CA THR A 339 -15.11 -4.56 -18.23
C THR A 339 -13.58 -4.64 -18.16
N LEU A 340 -13.03 -5.24 -17.10
CA LEU A 340 -11.59 -5.48 -16.98
C LEU A 340 -11.30 -6.96 -17.09
N THR A 341 -10.70 -7.40 -18.19
CA THR A 341 -10.35 -8.81 -18.41
C THR A 341 -8.88 -8.99 -18.73
N SER A 342 -8.39 -10.21 -18.55
CA SER A 342 -7.05 -10.62 -18.93
C SER A 342 -7.08 -11.61 -20.09
N ALA A 343 -5.97 -11.77 -20.83
CA ALA A 343 -5.83 -12.87 -21.79
C ALA A 343 -5.61 -14.24 -21.12
N ARG A 344 -6.03 -14.42 -19.87
CA ARG A 344 -5.90 -15.71 -19.17
C ARG A 344 -6.72 -16.76 -19.90
N LYS A 345 -6.05 -17.84 -20.31
CA LYS A 345 -6.71 -19.00 -20.90
C LYS A 345 -7.65 -19.62 -19.87
N LEU A 346 -8.88 -19.86 -20.31
CA LEU A 346 -9.91 -20.55 -19.57
C LEU A 346 -9.95 -22.06 -19.90
N THR A 347 -9.05 -22.53 -20.79
CA THR A 347 -8.93 -23.93 -21.28
C THR A 347 -8.63 -24.97 -20.21
N GLU A 348 -8.20 -24.56 -19.01
CA GLU A 348 -7.96 -25.50 -17.90
C GLU A 348 -9.27 -26.00 -17.27
N GLN A 349 -10.42 -25.49 -17.70
CA GLN A 349 -11.76 -25.97 -17.35
C GLN A 349 -12.66 -26.12 -18.61
N PRO A 350 -12.35 -27.05 -19.54
CA PRO A 350 -13.07 -27.22 -20.81
C PRO A 350 -14.57 -27.47 -20.62
N ASP A 351 -14.93 -28.11 -19.51
CA ASP A 351 -16.30 -28.44 -19.15
C ASP A 351 -17.16 -27.19 -18.95
N GLN A 352 -16.60 -26.06 -18.50
CA GLN A 352 -17.41 -24.85 -18.26
C GLN A 352 -17.87 -24.18 -19.56
N PHE A 353 -17.03 -24.15 -20.60
CA PHE A 353 -17.46 -23.68 -21.92
C PHE A 353 -18.49 -24.60 -22.53
N THR A 354 -18.24 -25.92 -22.42
CA THR A 354 -19.15 -26.92 -22.97
C THR A 354 -20.50 -26.86 -22.27
N GLN A 355 -20.51 -26.79 -20.93
CA GLN A 355 -21.71 -26.61 -20.11
C GLN A 355 -22.41 -25.27 -20.40
N TYR A 356 -21.66 -24.18 -20.54
CA TYR A 356 -22.23 -22.87 -20.88
C TYR A 356 -22.89 -22.90 -22.26
N ASN A 357 -22.18 -23.37 -23.30
CA ASN A 357 -22.72 -23.47 -24.67
C ASN A 357 -23.89 -24.46 -24.74
N GLN A 358 -23.90 -25.52 -23.93
CA GLN A 358 -25.03 -26.45 -23.82
C GLN A 358 -26.24 -25.80 -23.15
N ALA A 359 -26.03 -25.15 -22.00
CA ALA A 359 -27.08 -24.43 -21.25
C ALA A 359 -27.66 -23.25 -22.07
N HIS A 360 -26.86 -22.69 -22.98
CA HIS A 360 -27.24 -21.57 -23.85
C HIS A 360 -27.21 -21.97 -25.33
N SER A 361 -27.65 -23.19 -25.65
CA SER A 361 -27.62 -23.75 -27.02
C SER A 361 -28.38 -22.93 -28.08
N GLN A 362 -29.21 -21.97 -27.67
CA GLN A 362 -29.89 -21.04 -28.56
C GLN A 362 -29.05 -19.79 -28.92
N LEU A 363 -27.90 -19.59 -28.27
CA LEU A 363 -27.03 -18.44 -28.49
C LEU A 363 -25.87 -18.81 -29.42
N THR A 364 -25.24 -17.80 -30.02
CA THR A 364 -24.02 -18.01 -30.81
C THR A 364 -22.94 -18.64 -29.91
N PRO A 365 -22.39 -19.81 -30.26
CA PRO A 365 -21.37 -20.46 -29.45
C PRO A 365 -20.16 -19.56 -29.26
N LEU A 366 -19.57 -19.57 -28.07
CA LEU A 366 -18.26 -18.96 -27.83
C LEU A 366 -17.23 -19.53 -28.83
N SER A 367 -16.50 -18.66 -29.53
CA SER A 367 -15.45 -19.09 -30.47
C SER A 367 -14.34 -19.86 -29.74
N THR A 368 -13.60 -20.67 -30.49
CA THR A 368 -12.55 -21.58 -30.00
C THR A 368 -11.31 -20.89 -29.41
N GLU A 369 -11.27 -19.55 -29.35
CA GLU A 369 -10.24 -18.81 -28.62
C GLU A 369 -10.72 -18.62 -27.17
N HIS A 370 -10.10 -19.39 -26.27
CA HIS A 370 -10.60 -19.68 -24.92
C HIS A 370 -9.98 -18.76 -23.86
N ASN A 371 -10.31 -17.46 -23.83
CA ASN A 371 -9.78 -16.53 -22.82
C ASN A 371 -10.90 -15.71 -22.11
N GLU A 372 -10.57 -15.03 -20.99
CA GLU A 372 -11.55 -14.22 -20.24
C GLU A 372 -12.14 -13.07 -21.06
N THR A 373 -11.36 -12.48 -21.97
CA THR A 373 -11.78 -11.38 -22.84
C THR A 373 -12.94 -11.79 -23.75
N ASP A 374 -12.78 -12.88 -24.50
CA ASP A 374 -13.80 -13.38 -25.43
C ASP A 374 -15.06 -13.83 -24.69
N ALA A 375 -14.86 -14.51 -23.55
CA ALA A 375 -15.95 -14.93 -22.69
C ALA A 375 -16.76 -13.75 -22.14
N MET A 376 -16.09 -12.71 -21.62
CA MET A 376 -16.77 -11.51 -21.12
C MET A 376 -17.50 -10.75 -22.24
N ALA A 377 -16.87 -10.58 -23.40
CA ALA A 377 -17.49 -9.91 -24.54
C ALA A 377 -18.77 -10.62 -24.97
N HIS A 378 -18.74 -11.95 -25.01
CA HIS A 378 -19.93 -12.74 -25.28
C HIS A 378 -21.00 -12.60 -24.18
N ILE A 379 -20.66 -12.75 -22.90
CA ILE A 379 -21.62 -12.59 -21.78
C ILE A 379 -22.29 -11.21 -21.83
N VAL A 380 -21.52 -10.15 -22.05
CA VAL A 380 -22.03 -8.79 -22.16
C VAL A 380 -22.94 -8.63 -23.39
N SER A 381 -22.61 -9.25 -24.53
CA SER A 381 -23.46 -9.21 -25.73
C SER A 381 -24.87 -9.80 -25.54
N GLN A 382 -25.03 -10.66 -24.52
CA GLN A 382 -26.30 -11.29 -24.16
C GLN A 382 -27.02 -10.56 -23.01
N SER A 383 -26.37 -9.57 -22.41
CA SER A 383 -26.91 -8.76 -21.33
C SER A 383 -27.66 -7.54 -21.86
N SER A 384 -28.44 -6.91 -20.98
CA SER A 384 -29.06 -5.60 -21.18
C SER A 384 -28.08 -4.43 -20.99
N LEU A 385 -26.83 -4.69 -20.61
CA LEU A 385 -25.82 -3.66 -20.41
C LEU A 385 -25.31 -3.16 -21.77
N SER A 386 -25.73 -1.97 -22.18
CA SER A 386 -25.22 -1.35 -23.40
C SER A 386 -25.24 0.19 -23.33
N PRO A 387 -24.15 0.89 -23.75
CA PRO A 387 -22.86 0.34 -24.18
C PRO A 387 -21.91 0.04 -23.01
N VAL A 388 -21.19 -1.08 -23.05
CA VAL A 388 -20.07 -1.40 -22.14
C VAL A 388 -18.76 -1.35 -22.92
N ILE A 389 -17.77 -0.65 -22.37
CA ILE A 389 -16.46 -0.41 -22.99
C ILE A 389 -15.46 -1.43 -22.45
N PRO A 390 -15.00 -2.39 -23.24
CA PRO A 390 -14.04 -3.34 -22.74
C PRO A 390 -12.65 -2.72 -22.54
N VAL A 391 -11.97 -3.13 -21.47
CA VAL A 391 -10.59 -2.78 -21.17
C VAL A 391 -9.79 -4.04 -20.98
N PHE A 392 -9.07 -4.38 -22.06
CA PHE A 392 -8.33 -5.62 -22.14
C PHE A 392 -6.88 -5.46 -21.67
N CYS A 393 -6.43 -6.39 -20.83
CA CYS A 393 -5.01 -6.60 -20.52
C CYS A 393 -4.55 -7.91 -21.17
N ASP A 394 -4.25 -7.84 -22.47
CA ASP A 394 -3.99 -9.03 -23.28
C ASP A 394 -2.55 -9.54 -23.23
N ALA A 395 -1.67 -8.83 -22.51
CA ALA A 395 -0.26 -9.21 -22.42
C ALA A 395 -0.05 -10.24 -21.31
N MET A 396 0.66 -11.33 -21.62
CA MET A 396 1.39 -12.08 -20.60
C MET A 396 2.36 -11.10 -19.92
N ILE A 397 2.24 -10.96 -18.61
CA ILE A 397 3.14 -10.13 -17.83
C ILE A 397 4.40 -10.95 -17.56
N GLU A 398 5.55 -10.43 -17.96
CA GLU A 398 6.83 -11.01 -17.59
C GLU A 398 7.31 -10.33 -16.31
N GLU A 399 7.33 -11.08 -15.21
CA GLU A 399 7.68 -10.60 -13.89
C GLU A 399 8.78 -11.51 -13.34
N LYS A 400 9.95 -10.93 -13.03
CA LYS A 400 11.13 -11.68 -12.54
C LYS A 400 11.59 -12.83 -13.47
N GLY A 401 11.38 -12.71 -14.79
CA GLY A 401 11.67 -13.77 -15.76
C GLY A 401 10.62 -14.89 -15.80
N ILE A 402 9.51 -14.74 -15.06
CA ILE A 402 8.38 -15.65 -15.06
C ILE A 402 7.25 -14.98 -15.85
N ARG A 403 6.80 -15.64 -16.91
CA ARG A 403 5.62 -15.20 -17.65
C ARG A 403 4.37 -15.67 -16.92
N ARG A 404 3.53 -14.73 -16.48
CA ARG A 404 2.25 -15.00 -15.82
C ARG A 404 1.10 -14.25 -16.52
N PRO A 405 -0.15 -14.72 -16.40
CA PRO A 405 -1.31 -13.94 -16.79
C PRO A 405 -1.42 -12.65 -15.96
N ALA A 406 -2.09 -11.65 -16.51
CA ALA A 406 -2.43 -10.42 -15.79
C ALA A 406 -3.32 -10.72 -14.58
N ASN A 407 -3.07 -10.05 -13.46
CA ASN A 407 -3.83 -10.13 -12.22
C ASN A 407 -4.75 -8.90 -12.04
N THR A 408 -5.44 -8.82 -10.91
CA THR A 408 -6.33 -7.69 -10.59
C THR A 408 -5.62 -6.34 -10.65
N SER A 409 -4.41 -6.22 -10.09
CA SER A 409 -3.63 -4.97 -10.12
C SER A 409 -3.25 -4.57 -11.54
N ASP A 410 -2.79 -5.51 -12.37
CA ASP A 410 -2.39 -5.22 -13.76
C ASP A 410 -3.56 -4.70 -14.61
N THR A 411 -4.74 -5.30 -14.45
CA THR A 411 -5.95 -4.87 -15.17
C THR A 411 -6.44 -3.49 -14.71
N LEU A 412 -6.38 -3.19 -13.40
CA LEU A 412 -6.71 -1.88 -12.85
C LEU A 412 -5.71 -0.80 -13.31
N GLN A 413 -4.42 -1.10 -13.34
CA GLN A 413 -3.39 -0.19 -13.83
C GLN A 413 -3.59 0.13 -15.31
N ARG A 414 -3.87 -0.89 -16.12
CA ARG A 414 -4.16 -0.72 -17.56
C ARG A 414 -5.38 0.17 -17.78
N TYR A 415 -6.41 0.00 -16.96
CA TYR A 415 -7.59 0.86 -16.96
C TYR A 415 -7.25 2.31 -16.58
N GLN A 416 -6.49 2.53 -15.51
CA GLN A 416 -6.06 3.88 -15.10
C GLN A 416 -5.24 4.58 -16.18
N GLN A 417 -4.33 3.86 -16.85
CA GLN A 417 -3.53 4.41 -17.95
C GLN A 417 -4.37 4.87 -19.15
N ARG A 418 -5.41 4.11 -19.51
CA ARG A 418 -6.25 4.37 -20.69
C ARG A 418 -7.32 5.42 -20.45
N HIS A 419 -7.94 5.41 -19.27
CA HIS A 419 -9.13 6.22 -19.00
C HIS A 419 -8.92 7.32 -17.97
N ARG A 420 -7.75 7.35 -17.28
CA ARG A 420 -7.35 8.34 -16.27
C ARG A 420 -8.49 8.70 -15.34
N VAL A 421 -8.77 7.87 -14.34
CA VAL A 421 -9.76 8.23 -13.32
C VAL A 421 -9.19 9.41 -12.53
N GLU A 422 -9.79 10.58 -12.73
CA GLU A 422 -9.35 11.83 -12.11
C GLU A 422 -9.76 11.90 -10.63
N LYS A 423 -9.07 12.75 -9.89
CA LYS A 423 -9.41 13.05 -8.50
C LYS A 423 -10.84 13.58 -8.39
N GLY A 424 -11.59 13.08 -7.40
CA GLY A 424 -12.98 13.46 -7.15
C GLY A 424 -14.01 12.73 -8.03
N LYS A 425 -13.57 11.87 -8.95
CA LYS A 425 -14.45 10.96 -9.67
C LYS A 425 -14.85 9.77 -8.79
N SER A 426 -16.03 9.19 -9.06
CA SER A 426 -16.52 8.01 -8.35
C SER A 426 -16.51 6.76 -9.24
N LEU A 427 -16.09 5.64 -8.66
CA LEU A 427 -15.90 4.36 -9.32
C LEU A 427 -16.71 3.29 -8.59
N LEU A 428 -17.64 2.62 -9.27
CA LEU A 428 -18.31 1.42 -8.77
C LEU A 428 -17.62 0.16 -9.31
N MET A 429 -17.04 -0.65 -8.44
CA MET A 429 -16.45 -1.93 -8.81
C MET A 429 -17.40 -3.09 -8.54
N VAL A 430 -17.65 -3.92 -9.56
CA VAL A 430 -18.44 -5.15 -9.45
C VAL A 430 -17.53 -6.36 -9.38
N THR A 431 -17.64 -7.10 -8.28
CA THR A 431 -16.83 -8.28 -7.99
C THR A 431 -17.68 -9.40 -7.37
N SER A 432 -17.06 -10.34 -6.65
CA SER A 432 -17.70 -11.50 -6.05
C SER A 432 -17.02 -11.83 -4.73
N GLN A 433 -17.81 -12.22 -3.73
CA GLN A 433 -17.27 -12.73 -2.48
C GLN A 433 -16.61 -14.11 -2.66
N PRO A 434 -15.57 -14.44 -1.87
CA PRO A 434 -14.96 -13.66 -0.77
C PRO A 434 -13.86 -12.69 -1.24
N HIS A 435 -13.73 -12.46 -2.55
CA HIS A 435 -12.62 -11.72 -3.13
C HIS A 435 -12.80 -10.19 -3.09
N ALA A 436 -13.99 -9.73 -2.70
CA ALA A 436 -14.40 -8.36 -2.87
C ALA A 436 -13.47 -7.38 -2.14
N MET A 437 -13.15 -7.68 -0.88
CA MET A 437 -12.34 -6.79 -0.05
C MET A 437 -10.90 -6.63 -0.54
N TYR A 438 -10.19 -7.71 -0.88
CA TYR A 438 -8.81 -7.55 -1.38
C TYR A 438 -8.79 -6.81 -2.72
N GLN A 439 -9.80 -7.00 -3.57
CA GLN A 439 -9.86 -6.29 -4.85
C GLN A 439 -10.12 -4.80 -4.68
N LEU A 440 -10.94 -4.42 -3.68
CA LEU A 440 -11.08 -3.02 -3.27
C LEU A 440 -9.74 -2.47 -2.76
N ALA A 441 -9.03 -3.21 -1.91
CA ALA A 441 -7.71 -2.81 -1.44
C ALA A 441 -6.72 -2.60 -2.61
N SER A 442 -6.69 -3.53 -3.57
CA SER A 442 -5.88 -3.44 -4.78
C SER A 442 -6.24 -2.21 -5.62
N ALA A 443 -7.53 -1.87 -5.74
CA ALA A 443 -7.98 -0.68 -6.46
C ALA A 443 -7.59 0.61 -5.75
N GLN A 444 -7.79 0.70 -4.43
CA GLN A 444 -7.36 1.85 -3.64
C GLN A 444 -5.86 2.09 -3.76
N LYS A 445 -5.07 1.01 -3.77
CA LYS A 445 -3.63 1.07 -4.04
C LYS A 445 -3.32 1.55 -5.47
N THR A 446 -4.06 1.08 -6.46
CA THR A 446 -3.81 1.36 -7.88
C THR A 446 -4.19 2.79 -8.30
N PHE A 447 -5.30 3.33 -7.80
CA PHE A 447 -5.79 4.67 -8.16
C PHE A 447 -5.23 5.78 -7.26
N PHE A 448 -4.11 5.53 -6.61
CA PHE A 448 -3.38 6.52 -5.85
C PHE A 448 -2.32 7.18 -6.76
N PRO A 449 -2.11 8.52 -6.69
CA PRO A 449 -2.60 9.49 -5.71
C PRO A 449 -3.94 10.15 -6.04
N GLU A 450 -4.55 9.86 -7.19
CA GLU A 450 -5.76 10.54 -7.64
C GLU A 450 -6.92 10.35 -6.67
N ARG A 451 -6.98 9.19 -5.99
CA ARG A 451 -7.97 8.83 -4.95
C ARG A 451 -9.42 9.13 -5.39
N PRO A 452 -9.93 8.47 -6.44
CA PRO A 452 -11.35 8.47 -6.70
C PRO A 452 -12.11 7.86 -5.51
N THR A 453 -13.39 8.20 -5.37
CA THR A 453 -14.28 7.52 -4.43
C THR A 453 -14.61 6.15 -5.01
N ILE A 454 -14.03 5.09 -4.46
CA ILE A 454 -14.24 3.72 -4.93
C ILE A 454 -15.28 3.05 -4.04
N ALA A 455 -16.41 2.67 -4.62
CA ALA A 455 -17.41 1.82 -4.01
C ALA A 455 -17.32 0.40 -4.58
N LEU A 456 -17.88 -0.55 -3.83
CA LEU A 456 -17.84 -1.96 -4.14
C LEU A 456 -19.25 -2.53 -4.16
N THR A 457 -19.50 -3.44 -5.08
CA THR A 457 -20.64 -4.33 -5.03
C THR A 457 -20.20 -5.74 -5.40
N ALA A 458 -20.77 -6.72 -4.72
CA ALA A 458 -20.38 -8.11 -4.87
C ALA A 458 -21.52 -9.03 -4.45
N ASN A 459 -21.73 -10.09 -5.22
CA ASN A 459 -22.70 -11.11 -4.87
C ASN A 459 -22.28 -11.84 -3.60
N LYS A 460 -23.28 -12.33 -2.86
CA LYS A 460 -23.07 -13.25 -1.74
C LYS A 460 -22.19 -14.43 -2.18
N ALA A 461 -21.29 -14.86 -1.31
CA ALA A 461 -20.47 -16.03 -1.53
C ALA A 461 -21.36 -17.28 -1.73
N PRO A 462 -21.03 -18.18 -2.68
CA PRO A 462 -21.73 -19.46 -2.82
C PRO A 462 -21.77 -20.25 -1.51
N GLU A 463 -22.84 -21.01 -1.28
CA GLU A 463 -22.98 -21.79 -0.03
C GLU A 463 -21.89 -22.86 0.13
N ASP A 464 -21.37 -23.36 -0.99
CA ASP A 464 -20.28 -24.33 -1.06
C ASP A 464 -18.89 -23.69 -1.03
N THR A 465 -18.79 -22.39 -0.71
CA THR A 465 -17.50 -21.69 -0.61
C THR A 465 -16.52 -22.45 0.26
N ARG A 466 -15.32 -22.65 -0.29
CA ARG A 466 -14.21 -23.37 0.34
C ARG A 466 -13.54 -22.47 1.37
N LEU A 467 -13.21 -23.01 2.53
CA LEU A 467 -12.65 -22.21 3.63
C LEU A 467 -11.29 -21.62 3.25
N ILE A 468 -10.49 -22.37 2.50
CA ILE A 468 -9.21 -21.91 1.98
C ILE A 468 -9.34 -20.67 1.09
N THR A 469 -10.44 -20.52 0.35
CA THR A 469 -10.67 -19.35 -0.51
C THR A 469 -10.89 -18.08 0.32
N CYS A 470 -11.59 -18.19 1.46
CA CYS A 470 -11.77 -17.08 2.40
C CYS A 470 -10.45 -16.71 3.09
N LEU A 471 -9.67 -17.72 3.52
CA LEU A 471 -8.38 -17.52 4.18
C LEU A 471 -7.33 -16.89 3.24
N ASP A 472 -7.23 -17.35 1.98
CA ASP A 472 -6.37 -16.73 0.95
C ASP A 472 -6.79 -15.28 0.67
N SER A 473 -8.09 -14.99 0.72
CA SER A 473 -8.61 -13.62 0.55
C SER A 473 -8.26 -12.74 1.76
N LEU A 474 -8.27 -13.30 2.98
CA LEU A 474 -7.83 -12.60 4.19
C LEU A 474 -6.32 -12.31 4.18
N ASP A 475 -5.46 -13.28 3.83
CA ASP A 475 -4.01 -13.02 3.59
C ASP A 475 -3.84 -11.91 2.56
N SER A 476 -4.60 -11.97 1.46
CA SER A 476 -4.54 -10.94 0.43
C SER A 476 -4.91 -9.55 0.97
N VAL A 477 -5.87 -9.43 1.89
CA VAL A 477 -6.15 -8.16 2.58
C VAL A 477 -4.96 -7.74 3.42
N PHE A 478 -4.42 -8.58 4.30
CA PHE A 478 -3.24 -8.28 5.13
C PHE A 478 -1.98 -7.88 4.34
N ARG A 479 -1.84 -8.29 3.08
CA ARG A 479 -0.69 -7.93 2.24
C ARG A 479 -0.85 -6.58 1.56
N VAL A 480 -2.08 -6.25 1.19
CA VAL A 480 -2.38 -5.01 0.45
C VAL A 480 -2.71 -3.88 1.42
N ALA A 481 -3.16 -4.26 2.61
CA ALA A 481 -3.28 -3.41 3.76
C ALA A 481 -1.88 -3.20 4.36
#